data_AF-A0A382V847-F1
#
_entry.id   AF-A0A382V847-F1
#
_cell.length_a   1.000
_cell.length_b   1.000
_cell.length_c   1.000
_cell.angle_alpha   90.00
_cell.angle_beta   90.00
_cell.angle_gamma   90.00
#
_symmetry.space_group_name_H-M   'P 1'
#
loop_
_entity.id
_entity.type
_entity.pdbx_description
1 polymer ?
#
loop_
_entity_poly.entity_id
_entity_poly.type
_entity_poly.pdbx_seq_one_letter_code
_entity_poly.pdbx_strand_id
1 'polypeptide(L)'
;MPVTEEIQAIDELMSGKEAILKQMREVIVGQENAIDQILMAFFAGGHCLLEGVPGLAKTLIIKTIANILDLDFKRIQFTPDLMPTDITGTDVLEENRATGRREIRFIRG
;
A
#
# COMPACT_ATOMS: atom_id res chain seq x y z
N MET A 1 -15.96 29.95 -6.77
CA MET A 1 -14.98 29.03 -6.17
C MET A 1 -13.68 29.81 -6.07
N PRO A 2 -13.21 30.14 -4.86
CA PRO A 2 -12.18 31.15 -4.70
C PRO A 2 -10.80 30.52 -4.84
N VAL A 3 -10.01 31.04 -5.78
CA VAL A 3 -8.63 30.64 -6.11
C VAL A 3 -7.71 30.53 -4.87
N THR A 4 -8.02 31.25 -3.80
CA THR A 4 -7.30 31.21 -2.51
C THR A 4 -7.34 29.85 -1.82
N GLU A 5 -8.45 29.11 -1.88
CA GLU A 5 -8.56 27.78 -1.27
C GLU A 5 -7.71 26.73 -2.02
N GLU A 6 -7.63 26.85 -3.35
CA GLU A 6 -6.82 25.97 -4.18
C GLU A 6 -5.32 26.16 -3.92
N ILE A 7 -4.87 27.42 -3.78
CA ILE A 7 -3.46 27.73 -3.45
C ILE A 7 -3.09 27.15 -2.08
N GLN A 8 -3.95 27.29 -1.08
CA GLN A 8 -3.70 26.76 0.26
C GLN A 8 -3.58 25.22 0.24
N ALA A 9 -4.48 24.53 -0.48
CA ALA A 9 -4.42 23.07 -0.59
C ALA A 9 -3.13 22.59 -1.28
N ILE A 10 -2.64 23.33 -2.27
CA ILE A 10 -1.36 23.03 -2.94
C ILE A 10 -0.19 23.20 -1.96
N ASP A 11 -0.17 24.28 -1.17
CA ASP A 11 0.89 24.53 -0.18
C ASP A 11 0.92 23.43 0.90
N GLU A 12 -0.24 23.01 1.39
CA GLU A 12 -0.36 21.91 2.35
C GLU A 12 0.16 20.59 1.77
N LEU A 13 -0.19 20.28 0.52
CA LEU A 13 0.29 19.09 -0.18
C LEU A 13 1.81 19.11 -0.37
N MET A 14 2.37 20.26 -0.76
CA MET A 14 3.81 20.43 -0.96
C MET A 14 4.57 20.29 0.36
N SER A 15 4.06 20.89 1.43
CA SER A 15 4.65 20.76 2.77
C SER A 15 4.61 19.31 3.26
N GLY A 16 3.49 18.61 3.06
CA GLY A 16 3.35 17.20 3.39
C GLY A 16 4.33 16.32 2.61
N LYS A 17 4.45 16.53 1.29
CA LYS A 17 5.42 15.82 0.44
C LYS A 17 6.84 16.00 0.98
N GLU A 18 7.23 17.22 1.31
CA GLU A 18 8.58 17.51 1.77
C GLU A 18 8.88 16.89 3.14
N ALA A 19 7.90 16.86 4.05
CA ALA A 19 8.01 16.16 5.32
C ALA A 19 8.23 14.65 5.13
N ILE A 20 7.50 14.02 4.19
CA ILE A 20 7.67 12.60 3.87
C ILE A 20 9.06 12.34 3.28
N LEU A 21 9.49 13.14 2.30
CA LEU A 21 10.80 12.99 1.67
C LEU A 21 11.95 13.10 2.68
N LYS A 22 11.83 14.02 3.65
CA LYS A 22 12.80 14.16 4.73
C LYS A 22 12.96 12.87 5.52
N GLN A 23 11.86 12.23 5.92
CA GLN A 23 11.89 10.96 6.65
C GLN A 23 12.38 9.79 5.77
N MET A 24 12.00 9.79 4.49
CA MET A 24 12.45 8.77 3.54
C MET A 24 13.99 8.75 3.39
N ARG A 25 14.64 9.91 3.35
CA ARG A 25 16.11 10.04 3.21
C ARG A 25 16.90 9.45 4.38
N GLU A 26 16.28 9.27 5.55
CA GLU A 26 16.93 8.65 6.71
C GLU A 26 17.11 7.13 6.54
N VAL A 27 16.25 6.50 5.73
CA VAL A 27 16.20 5.04 5.55
C VAL A 27 16.62 4.62 4.14
N ILE A 28 16.24 5.40 3.13
CA ILE A 28 16.52 5.11 1.73
C ILE A 28 17.63 6.03 1.23
N VAL A 29 18.76 5.43 0.86
CA VAL A 29 19.87 6.14 0.22
C VAL A 29 19.71 6.05 -1.29
N GLY A 30 19.60 7.21 -1.95
CA GLY A 30 19.34 7.30 -3.38
C GLY A 30 17.86 7.07 -3.72
N GLN A 31 17.56 6.79 -5.00
CA GLN A 31 16.19 6.52 -5.49
C GLN A 31 15.19 7.69 -5.38
N GLU A 32 15.64 8.95 -5.30
CA GLU A 32 14.75 10.11 -5.15
C GLU A 32 13.68 10.18 -6.24
N ASN A 33 14.06 9.96 -7.51
CA ASN A 33 13.11 9.95 -8.63
C ASN A 33 12.01 8.90 -8.49
N ALA A 34 12.36 7.70 -8.01
CA ALA A 34 11.39 6.62 -7.83
C ALA A 34 10.42 6.93 -6.69
N ILE A 35 10.92 7.48 -5.58
CA ILE A 35 10.10 7.91 -4.45
C ILE A 35 9.13 9.01 -4.90
N ASP A 36 9.61 10.01 -5.66
CA ASP A 36 8.80 11.11 -6.17
C ASP A 36 7.67 10.62 -7.07
N GLN A 37 7.95 9.66 -7.96
CA GLN A 37 6.94 9.04 -8.82
C GLN A 37 5.90 8.23 -8.03
N ILE A 38 6.34 7.48 -7.01
CA ILE A 38 5.43 6.74 -6.12
C ILE A 38 4.49 7.71 -5.39
N LEU A 39 5.04 8.78 -4.79
CA LEU A 39 4.24 9.77 -4.06
C LEU A 39 3.27 10.50 -5.00
N MET A 40 3.70 10.84 -6.21
CA MET A 40 2.84 11.45 -7.22
C MET A 40 1.65 10.55 -7.57
N ALA A 41 1.89 9.28 -7.86
CA ALA A 41 0.83 8.33 -8.14
C ALA A 41 -0.08 8.11 -6.92
N PHE A 42 0.49 8.03 -5.72
CA PHE A 42 -0.26 7.86 -4.48
C PHE A 42 -1.22 9.02 -4.22
N PHE A 43 -0.75 10.27 -4.33
CA PHE A 43 -1.59 11.46 -4.18
C PHE A 43 -2.65 11.59 -5.28
N ALA A 44 -2.38 11.07 -6.48
CA ALA A 44 -3.33 11.01 -7.57
C ALA A 44 -4.33 9.83 -7.47
N GLY A 45 -4.23 8.97 -6.44
CA GLY A 45 -5.04 7.77 -6.29
C GLY A 45 -4.74 6.66 -7.31
N GLY A 46 -3.55 6.69 -7.91
CA GLY A 46 -3.08 5.72 -8.90
C GLY A 46 -2.37 4.51 -8.29
N HIS A 47 -1.92 3.62 -9.17
CA HIS A 47 -1.13 2.44 -8.83
C HIS A 47 0.24 2.49 -9.52
N CYS A 48 1.27 1.98 -8.86
CA CYS A 48 2.62 1.92 -9.40
C CYS A 48 3.08 0.49 -9.66
N LEU A 49 3.81 0.29 -10.75
CA LEU A 49 4.60 -0.92 -11.01
C LEU A 49 6.08 -0.60 -10.82
N LEU A 50 6.75 -1.32 -9.93
CA LEU A 50 8.17 -1.10 -9.59
C LEU A 50 9.06 -2.14 -10.24
N GLU A 51 9.59 -1.81 -11.42
CA GLU A 51 10.53 -2.65 -12.16
C GLU A 51 11.99 -2.39 -11.76
N GLY A 52 12.87 -3.34 -12.05
CA GLY A 52 14.29 -3.27 -11.69
C GLY A 52 14.82 -4.53 -11.03
N VAL A 53 16.13 -4.59 -10.84
CA VAL A 53 16.80 -5.79 -10.31
C VAL A 53 16.44 -6.06 -8.84
N PRO A 54 16.52 -7.33 -8.38
CA PRO A 54 16.36 -7.67 -6.97
C PRO A 54 17.36 -6.92 -6.08
N GLY A 55 16.95 -6.56 -4.87
CA GLY A 55 17.84 -5.92 -3.89
C GLY A 55 17.87 -4.39 -3.90
N LEU A 56 17.16 -3.72 -4.82
CA LEU A 56 17.07 -2.24 -4.87
C LEU A 56 16.05 -1.63 -3.92
N ALA A 57 15.90 -2.20 -2.72
CA ALA A 57 15.06 -1.64 -1.66
C ALA A 57 13.57 -1.40 -2.02
N LYS A 58 13.02 -1.96 -3.10
CA LYS A 58 11.62 -1.73 -3.54
C LYS A 58 10.61 -1.97 -2.42
N THR A 59 10.71 -3.11 -1.74
CA THR A 59 9.86 -3.45 -0.59
C THR A 59 10.11 -2.51 0.58
N LEU A 60 11.35 -2.10 0.81
CA LEU A 60 11.71 -1.18 1.88
C LEU A 60 11.10 0.20 1.63
N ILE A 61 11.15 0.72 0.40
CA ILE A 61 10.55 2.00 0.01
C ILE A 61 9.06 2.02 0.37
N ILE A 62 8.28 1.04 -0.11
CA ILE A 62 6.84 1.01 0.14
C ILE A 62 6.52 0.81 1.62
N LYS A 63 7.28 -0.03 2.33
CA LYS A 63 7.11 -0.23 3.76
C LYS A 63 7.40 1.05 4.55
N THR A 64 8.45 1.78 4.20
CA THR A 64 8.81 3.05 4.85
C THR A 64 7.75 4.11 4.59
N ILE A 65 7.24 4.23 3.37
CA ILE A 65 6.13 5.16 3.05
C ILE A 65 4.90 4.82 3.90
N ALA A 66 4.50 3.55 3.97
CA ALA A 66 3.37 3.13 4.79
C ALA A 66 3.57 3.48 6.28
N ASN A 67 4.77 3.24 6.82
CA ASN A 67 5.08 3.61 8.21
C ASN A 67 5.05 5.12 8.47
N ILE A 68 5.57 5.95 7.55
CA ILE A 68 5.57 7.42 7.70
C ILE A 68 4.13 7.96 7.69
N LEU A 69 3.27 7.36 6.87
CA LEU A 69 1.88 7.78 6.69
C LEU A 69 0.89 7.07 7.63
N ASP A 70 1.39 6.24 8.56
CA ASP A 70 0.58 5.42 9.47
C ASP A 70 -0.48 4.56 8.74
N LEU A 71 -0.05 3.90 7.65
CA LEU A 71 -0.89 3.05 6.80
C LEU A 71 -0.62 1.56 7.04
N ASP A 72 -1.65 0.75 6.86
CA ASP A 72 -1.52 -0.71 6.82
C ASP A 72 -0.71 -1.15 5.60
N PHE A 73 0.43 -1.80 5.84
CA PHE A 73 1.23 -2.42 4.78
C PHE A 73 0.92 -3.92 4.67
N LYS A 74 0.42 -4.34 3.49
CA LYS A 74 0.21 -5.75 3.16
C LYS A 74 1.05 -6.14 1.95
N ARG A 75 1.71 -7.30 2.03
CA ARG A 75 2.54 -7.87 0.96
C ARG A 75 1.97 -9.21 0.52
N ILE A 76 1.61 -9.31 -0.75
CA ILE A 76 1.20 -10.56 -1.39
C ILE A 76 2.33 -11.00 -2.33
N GLN A 77 2.82 -12.22 -2.15
CA GLN A 77 3.77 -12.82 -3.08
C GLN A 77 2.98 -13.62 -4.12
N PHE A 78 3.04 -13.19 -5.37
CA PHE A 78 2.50 -13.99 -6.47
C PHE A 78 3.30 -15.29 -6.62
N THR A 79 2.59 -16.41 -6.53
CA THR A 79 3.06 -17.77 -6.84
C THR A 79 2.15 -18.32 -7.94
N PRO A 80 2.59 -19.30 -8.75
CA PRO A 80 1.75 -19.87 -9.80
C PRO A 80 0.46 -20.51 -9.26
N ASP A 81 0.46 -20.90 -7.98
CA ASP A 81 -0.68 -21.55 -7.32
C ASP A 81 -1.60 -20.55 -6.60
N LEU A 82 -1.27 -19.26 -6.55
CA LEU A 82 -2.06 -18.26 -5.84
C LEU A 82 -3.44 -18.12 -6.48
N MET A 83 -4.49 -18.43 -5.74
CA MET A 83 -5.87 -18.32 -6.20
C MET A 83 -6.44 -16.94 -5.85
N PRO A 84 -7.37 -16.39 -6.65
CA PRO A 84 -8.05 -15.13 -6.32
C PRO A 84 -8.74 -15.15 -4.93
N THR A 85 -9.19 -16.32 -4.50
CA THR A 85 -9.77 -16.55 -3.17
C THR A 85 -8.77 -16.33 -2.03
N ASP A 86 -7.48 -16.50 -2.27
CA ASP A 86 -6.43 -16.22 -1.28
C ASP A 86 -6.22 -14.72 -1.06
N ILE A 87 -6.77 -13.86 -1.94
CA ILE A 87 -6.68 -12.39 -1.82
C ILE A 87 -8.03 -11.80 -1.43
N THR A 88 -9.10 -12.27 -2.06
CA THR A 88 -10.46 -11.73 -1.86
C THR A 88 -11.20 -12.40 -0.70
N GLY A 89 -10.78 -13.60 -0.30
CA GLY A 89 -11.48 -14.46 0.64
C GLY A 89 -12.42 -15.46 -0.04
N THR A 90 -12.94 -16.39 0.74
CA THR A 90 -13.88 -17.41 0.25
C THR A 90 -14.85 -17.85 1.35
N ASP A 91 -16.03 -18.28 0.93
CA ASP A 91 -17.01 -18.90 1.81
C ASP A 91 -16.69 -20.38 2.01
N VAL A 92 -16.49 -20.78 3.26
CA VAL A 92 -16.18 -22.17 3.64
C VAL A 92 -17.35 -22.76 4.42
N LEU A 93 -17.77 -23.96 4.03
CA LEU A 93 -18.76 -24.74 4.77
C LEU A 93 -18.07 -25.42 5.95
N GLU A 94 -18.36 -24.97 7.17
CA GLU A 94 -17.80 -25.50 8.42
C GLU A 94 -18.88 -26.32 9.16
N GLU A 95 -18.53 -27.51 9.63
CA GLU A 95 -19.42 -28.33 10.44
C GLU A 95 -19.18 -28.05 11.93
N ASN A 96 -20.21 -27.56 12.61
CA ASN A 96 -20.15 -27.30 14.04
C ASN A 96 -20.07 -28.63 14.80
N ARG A 97 -18.90 -28.94 15.35
CA ARG A 97 -18.60 -30.21 16.04
C ARG A 97 -19.53 -30.52 17.23
N ALA A 98 -20.19 -29.51 17.81
CA ALA A 98 -21.12 -29.71 18.92
C ALA A 98 -22.56 -29.99 18.48
N THR A 99 -22.97 -29.52 17.28
CA THR A 99 -24.36 -29.59 16.82
C THR A 99 -24.56 -30.41 15.56
N GLY A 100 -23.48 -30.78 14.86
CA GLY A 100 -23.50 -31.49 13.57
C GLY A 100 -24.07 -30.67 12.41
N ARG A 101 -24.36 -29.38 12.63
CA ARG A 101 -24.91 -28.49 11.60
C ARG A 101 -23.79 -27.92 10.74
N ARG A 102 -24.05 -27.85 9.44
CA ARG A 102 -23.17 -27.18 8.47
C ARG A 102 -23.54 -25.71 8.37
N GLU A 103 -22.58 -24.83 8.58
CA GLU A 103 -22.71 -23.38 8.54
C GLU A 103 -21.72 -22.82 7.52
N ILE A 104 -22.14 -21.80 6.77
CA ILE A 104 -21.25 -21.10 5.84
C ILE A 104 -20.55 -19.99 6.63
N ARG A 105 -19.22 -20.00 6.62
CA ARG A 105 -18.37 -18.97 7.23
C ARG A 105 -17.44 -18.38 6.18
N PHE A 106 -17.46 -17.06 6.04
CA PHE A 106 -16.50 -16.35 5.20
C PHE A 106 -15.12 -16.31 5.87
N ILE A 107 -14.09 -16.72 5.14
CA ILE A 107 -12.69 -16.62 5.55
C ILE A 107 -12.02 -15.56 4.67
N ARG A 108 -11.44 -14.53 5.31
CA ARG A 108 -10.72 -13.46 4.62
C ARG A 108 -9.35 -13.97 4.15
N GLY A 109 -9.00 -13.64 2.89
CA GLY A 109 -7.66 -13.82 2.32
C GLY A 109 -6.61 -12.90 2.92
#